data_AF-A0A7W7LST5-F1
#
_entry.id   AF-A0A7W7LST5-F1
#
_cell.length_a   1.000
_cell.length_b   1.000
_cell.length_c   1.000
_cell.angle_alpha   90.00
_cell.angle_beta   90.00
_cell.angle_gamma   90.00
#
_symmetry.space_group_name_H-M   'P 1'
#
loop_
_entity.id
_entity.type
_entity.pdbx_description
1 polymer ?
#
loop_
_entity_poly.entity_id
_entity_poly.type
_entity_poly.pdbx_seq_one_letter_code
_entity_poly.pdbx_strand_id
1 'polypeptide(L)'
;MPGLRAAGADRPAPEVRTVGPDGEVFLLLPADSPAVRAATHAQDDELAAVLEITDVAPVSVPDRIRGRAWISGWLTCVPGVAEPGRMLLRLEPGEVSVDDLWGADHVEPEAFATASADPLACHETELLQHLAAGHGDQVRGLGTLLGGGHDDGDYEQVTPLALDRFGLRVRFTRRHGGGSPADRSFDARFEFPQPVRDIAGLRAEMHRLFESAAS
;
A
#
# COMPACT_ATOMS: atom_id res chain seq x y z
N MET A 1 17.70 4.93 12.78
CA MET A 1 18.14 5.32 11.43
C MET A 1 18.13 6.84 11.32
N PRO A 2 19.27 7.52 11.09
CA PRO A 2 19.29 8.95 10.78
C PRO A 2 18.55 9.16 9.46
N GLY A 3 17.58 10.08 9.48
CA GLY A 3 16.61 10.28 8.41
C GLY A 3 17.24 10.48 7.03
N LEU A 4 16.86 9.62 6.10
CA LEU A 4 16.98 9.86 4.67
C LEU A 4 16.13 11.09 4.36
N ARG A 5 16.77 12.27 4.31
CA ARG A 5 16.08 13.51 3.94
C ARG A 5 15.49 13.32 2.55
N ALA A 6 14.18 13.45 2.44
CA ALA A 6 13.52 13.50 1.16
C ALA A 6 14.01 14.72 0.37
N ALA A 7 14.91 14.51 -0.59
CA ALA A 7 15.29 15.53 -1.54
C ALA A 7 14.07 15.89 -2.41
N GLY A 8 13.65 17.15 -2.35
CA GLY A 8 13.13 18.01 -3.43
C GLY A 8 11.89 17.57 -4.23
N ALA A 9 11.00 18.53 -4.49
CA ALA A 9 9.71 18.40 -5.17
C ALA A 9 9.73 18.04 -6.67
N ASP A 10 10.78 17.38 -7.18
CA ASP A 10 10.87 16.93 -8.57
C ASP A 10 11.45 15.50 -8.65
N ARG A 11 10.76 14.58 -7.98
CA ARG A 11 11.05 13.15 -8.09
C ARG A 11 10.36 12.62 -9.34
N PRO A 12 11.08 12.11 -10.34
CA PRO A 12 10.45 11.59 -11.53
C PRO A 12 9.64 10.35 -11.16
N ALA A 13 8.32 10.39 -11.36
CA ALA A 13 7.47 9.23 -11.21
C ALA A 13 7.61 8.34 -12.46
N PRO A 14 7.85 7.03 -12.30
CA PRO A 14 7.88 6.12 -13.44
C PRO A 14 6.49 6.01 -14.06
N GLU A 15 6.43 5.94 -15.38
CA GLU A 15 5.19 5.74 -16.13
C GLU A 15 4.70 4.30 -16.00
N VAL A 16 5.64 3.36 -15.98
CA VAL A 16 5.40 1.93 -15.76
C VAL A 16 6.42 1.43 -14.76
N ARG A 17 5.96 0.52 -13.89
CA ARG A 17 6.82 -0.24 -12.98
C ARG A 17 6.44 -1.71 -13.03
N THR A 18 7.42 -2.59 -13.00
CA THR A 18 7.21 -4.04 -12.87
C THR A 18 8.35 -4.66 -12.08
N VAL A 19 8.09 -5.77 -11.42
CA VAL A 19 9.10 -6.57 -10.73
C VAL A 19 9.47 -7.76 -11.61
N GLY A 20 10.76 -8.01 -11.79
CA GLY A 20 11.32 -9.16 -12.48
C GLY A 20 11.25 -10.43 -11.63
N PRO A 21 11.53 -11.61 -12.23
CA PRO A 21 11.50 -12.88 -11.51
C PRO A 21 12.54 -12.99 -10.39
N ASP A 22 13.64 -12.24 -10.48
CA ASP A 22 14.72 -12.23 -9.50
C ASP A 22 14.64 -11.02 -8.54
N GLY A 23 13.51 -10.30 -8.55
CA GLY A 23 13.26 -9.15 -7.69
C GLY A 23 13.73 -7.82 -8.25
N GLU A 24 14.28 -7.73 -9.46
CA GLU A 24 14.68 -6.44 -10.01
C GLU A 24 13.45 -5.59 -10.33
N VAL A 25 13.51 -4.30 -10.00
CA VAL A 25 12.41 -3.38 -10.29
C VAL A 25 12.73 -2.63 -11.58
N PHE A 26 11.92 -2.85 -12.60
CA PHE A 26 12.01 -2.15 -13.86
C PHE A 26 11.13 -0.90 -13.83
N LEU A 27 11.71 0.24 -14.20
CA LEU A 27 11.09 1.56 -14.16
C LEU A 27 11.18 2.18 -15.55
N LEU A 28 10.04 2.47 -16.18
CA LEU A 28 9.98 3.18 -17.45
C LEU A 28 9.86 4.68 -17.18
N LEU A 29 10.81 5.47 -17.68
CA LEU A 29 10.83 6.92 -17.50
C LEU A 29 11.00 7.65 -18.83
N PRO A 30 10.60 8.93 -18.91
CA PRO A 30 11.06 9.83 -19.96
C PRO A 30 12.59 9.80 -20.08
N ALA A 31 13.10 9.73 -21.31
CA ALA A 31 14.55 9.65 -21.56
C ALA A 31 15.32 10.89 -21.07
N ASP A 32 14.64 12.03 -20.95
CA ASP A 32 15.18 13.28 -20.41
C ASP A 32 15.03 13.40 -18.89
N SER A 33 14.46 12.41 -18.20
CA SER A 33 14.26 12.46 -16.75
C SER A 33 15.59 12.56 -15.99
N PRO A 34 15.63 13.25 -14.82
CA PRO A 34 16.84 13.37 -14.02
C PRO A 34 17.48 12.02 -13.65
N ALA A 35 16.66 11.00 -13.37
CA ALA A 35 17.13 9.66 -13.04
C ALA A 35 17.85 8.99 -14.23
N VAL A 36 17.31 9.11 -15.44
CA VAL A 36 17.92 8.55 -16.65
C VAL A 36 19.26 9.24 -16.96
N ARG A 37 19.30 10.58 -16.88
CA ARG A 37 20.54 11.32 -17.09
C ARG A 37 21.61 10.95 -16.06
N ALA A 38 21.23 10.81 -14.80
CA ALA A 38 22.15 10.40 -13.74
C ALA A 38 22.69 8.98 -13.96
N ALA A 39 21.81 8.02 -14.30
CA ALA A 39 22.21 6.64 -14.56
C ALA A 39 23.11 6.51 -15.80
N THR A 40 22.87 7.31 -16.85
CA THR A 40 23.69 7.32 -18.08
C THR A 40 25.12 7.82 -17.84
N HIS A 41 25.35 8.58 -16.77
CA HIS A 41 26.65 9.17 -16.44
C HIS A 41 27.27 8.58 -15.17
N ALA A 42 26.71 7.51 -14.64
CA ALA A 42 27.24 6.84 -13.46
C ALA A 42 28.60 6.20 -13.75
N GLN A 43 29.50 6.22 -12.76
CA GLN A 43 30.75 5.45 -12.86
C GLN A 43 30.42 3.96 -12.79
N ASP A 44 31.09 3.15 -13.60
CA ASP A 44 30.83 1.70 -13.73
C ASP A 44 29.39 1.34 -14.17
N ASP A 45 28.66 2.29 -14.76
CA ASP A 45 27.26 2.17 -15.20
C ASP A 45 26.23 1.89 -14.07
N GLU A 46 26.62 2.04 -12.80
CA GLU A 46 25.77 1.78 -11.63
C GLU A 46 25.52 3.05 -10.79
N LEU A 47 24.25 3.44 -10.66
CA LEU A 47 23.84 4.57 -9.83
C LEU A 47 23.17 4.08 -8.54
N ALA A 48 23.78 4.34 -7.38
CA ALA A 48 23.11 4.12 -6.10
C ALA A 48 21.86 5.00 -5.98
N ALA A 49 20.71 4.39 -5.69
CA ALA A 49 19.42 5.05 -5.66
C ALA A 49 18.48 4.46 -4.61
N VAL A 50 17.42 5.21 -4.30
CA VAL A 50 16.32 4.77 -3.44
C VAL A 50 15.01 5.02 -4.17
N LEU A 51 14.24 3.96 -4.38
CA LEU A 51 12.84 4.04 -4.79
C LEU A 51 11.97 4.12 -3.55
N GLU A 52 11.25 5.22 -3.39
CA GLU A 52 10.25 5.39 -2.34
C GLU A 52 8.85 5.16 -2.90
N ILE A 53 8.09 4.30 -2.24
CA ILE A 53 6.71 3.97 -2.57
C ILE A 53 5.85 4.46 -1.42
N THR A 54 4.75 5.13 -1.75
CA THR A 54 3.75 5.57 -0.76
C THR A 54 2.42 4.93 -1.14
N ASP A 55 1.88 4.11 -0.24
CA ASP A 55 0.55 3.56 -0.39
C ASP A 55 -0.48 4.49 0.27
N VAL A 56 -1.42 4.98 -0.54
CA VAL A 56 -2.42 5.96 -0.14
C VAL A 56 -3.78 5.29 -0.17
N ALA A 57 -4.54 5.40 0.92
CA ALA A 57 -5.88 4.85 1.01
C ALA A 57 -6.74 5.36 -0.16
N PRO A 58 -7.45 4.47 -0.88
CA PRO A 58 -8.25 4.82 -2.04
C PRO A 58 -9.59 5.50 -1.69
N VAL A 59 -9.83 5.72 -0.39
CA VAL A 59 -11.03 6.35 0.17
C VAL A 59 -10.65 7.52 1.08
N SER A 60 -11.57 8.45 1.27
CA SER A 60 -11.36 9.61 2.15
C SER A 60 -11.34 9.20 3.62
N VAL A 61 -10.18 9.37 4.26
CA VAL A 61 -9.97 8.98 5.67
C VAL A 61 -8.92 9.89 6.31
N PRO A 62 -9.00 10.18 7.62
CA PRO A 62 -7.90 10.81 8.35
C PRO A 62 -6.62 9.97 8.25
N ASP A 63 -5.49 10.65 8.09
CA ASP A 63 -4.16 10.03 7.97
C ASP A 63 -4.10 8.92 6.90
N ARG A 64 -4.40 9.31 5.65
CA ARG A 64 -4.64 8.39 4.53
C ARG A 64 -3.40 7.67 3.99
N ILE A 65 -2.22 7.83 4.56
CA ILE A 65 -1.04 7.07 4.16
C ILE A 65 -1.13 5.71 4.87
N ARG A 66 -1.35 4.64 4.11
CA ARG A 66 -1.45 3.27 4.65
C ARG A 66 -0.09 2.67 4.94
N GLY A 67 0.90 3.06 4.14
CA GLY A 67 2.26 2.65 4.36
C GLY A 67 3.22 3.31 3.40
N ARG A 68 4.51 3.12 3.68
CA ARG A 68 5.63 3.55 2.86
C ARG A 68 6.59 2.40 2.73
N ALA A 69 7.22 2.28 1.57
CA ALA A 69 8.31 1.34 1.36
C ALA A 69 9.49 2.05 0.71
N TRP A 70 10.68 1.57 1.01
CA TRP A 70 11.92 2.04 0.41
C TRP A 70 12.68 0.84 -0.13
N ILE A 71 13.09 0.93 -1.39
CA ILE A 71 13.97 -0.04 -2.04
C ILE A 71 15.24 0.72 -2.39
N SER A 72 16.32 0.45 -1.66
CA SER A 72 17.64 0.98 -1.98
C SER A 72 18.43 -0.04 -2.81
N GLY A 73 19.26 0.44 -3.72
CA GLY A 73 20.00 -0.44 -4.61
C GLY A 73 20.68 0.30 -5.75
N TRP A 74 20.94 -0.42 -6.83
CA TRP A 74 21.70 0.08 -7.98
C TRP A 74 20.81 0.20 -9.22
N LEU A 75 20.75 1.41 -9.78
CA LEU A 75 20.08 1.69 -11.05
C LEU A 75 21.05 1.55 -12.21
N THR A 76 20.62 0.81 -13.23
CA THR A 76 21.31 0.62 -14.51
C THR A 76 20.37 0.94 -15.67
N CYS A 77 20.90 1.50 -16.77
CA CYS A 77 20.10 1.71 -17.98
C CYS A 77 19.93 0.41 -18.76
N VAL A 78 18.74 0.17 -19.31
CA VAL A 78 18.44 -0.98 -20.18
C VAL A 78 18.14 -0.47 -21.59
N PRO A 79 19.17 -0.25 -22.43
CA PRO A 79 19.00 0.35 -23.75
C PRO A 79 18.29 -0.60 -24.73
N GLY A 80 17.59 -0.02 -25.71
CA GLY A 80 16.99 -0.76 -26.83
C GLY A 80 15.69 -1.52 -26.53
N VAL A 81 15.17 -1.43 -25.30
CA VAL A 81 13.90 -2.07 -24.90
C VAL A 81 12.71 -1.11 -25.02
N ALA A 82 12.90 0.17 -24.68
CA ALA A 82 11.85 1.18 -24.67
C ALA A 82 11.69 1.88 -26.03
N GLU A 83 10.49 2.41 -26.29
CA GLU A 83 10.21 3.26 -27.46
C GLU A 83 11.04 4.57 -27.43
N PRO A 84 11.27 5.22 -28.59
CA PRO A 84 11.96 6.50 -28.64
C PRO A 84 11.38 7.55 -27.68
N GLY A 85 12.24 8.24 -26.95
CA GLY A 85 11.83 9.23 -25.93
C GLY A 85 11.55 8.63 -24.55
N ARG A 86 11.76 7.32 -24.37
CA ARG A 86 11.72 6.62 -23.09
C ARG A 86 13.03 5.88 -22.82
N MET A 87 13.28 5.59 -21.55
CA MET A 87 14.36 4.72 -21.11
C MET A 87 13.82 3.78 -20.03
N LEU A 88 14.18 2.51 -20.13
CA LEU A 88 13.94 1.54 -19.08
C LEU A 88 15.15 1.53 -18.15
N LEU A 89 14.92 1.75 -16.86
CA LEU A 89 15.93 1.55 -15.81
C LEU A 89 15.64 0.25 -15.07
N ARG A 90 16.69 -0.47 -14.70
CA ARG A 90 16.64 -1.64 -13.83
C ARG A 90 17.23 -1.25 -12.48
N LEU A 91 16.44 -1.38 -11.41
CA LEU A 91 16.87 -1.27 -10.02
C LEU A 91 17.10 -2.67 -9.47
N GLU A 92 18.34 -2.99 -9.14
CA GLU A 92 18.70 -4.20 -8.40
C GLU A 92 18.60 -3.90 -6.88
N PRO A 93 17.66 -4.52 -6.14
CA PRO A 93 17.49 -4.26 -4.71
C PRO A 93 18.70 -4.71 -3.89
N GLY A 94 19.25 -3.82 -3.08
CA GLY A 94 20.21 -4.14 -2.01
C GLY A 94 19.59 -4.13 -0.63
N GLU A 95 18.60 -3.26 -0.38
CA GLU A 95 17.88 -3.17 0.89
C GLU A 95 16.41 -2.84 0.64
N VAL A 96 15.49 -3.56 1.30
CA VAL A 96 14.06 -3.25 1.26
C VAL A 96 13.54 -3.01 2.68
N SER A 97 12.79 -1.93 2.88
CA SER A 97 12.11 -1.65 4.14
C SER A 97 10.68 -1.20 3.90
N VAL A 98 9.79 -1.54 4.83
CA VAL A 98 8.37 -1.19 4.81
C VAL A 98 7.99 -0.61 6.17
N ASP A 99 7.11 0.38 6.17
CA ASP A 99 6.46 0.97 7.34
C ASP A 99 4.98 1.14 6.99
N ASP A 100 4.13 0.23 7.48
CA ASP A 100 2.72 0.14 7.09
C ASP A 100 1.78 -0.12 8.29
N LEU A 101 0.52 -0.48 7.99
CA LEU A 101 -0.51 -0.76 8.98
C LEU A 101 -0.18 -1.94 9.93
N TRP A 102 0.82 -2.75 9.62
CA TRP A 102 1.32 -3.86 10.44
C TRP A 102 2.62 -3.52 11.19
N GLY A 103 3.20 -2.35 10.91
CA GLY A 103 4.41 -1.84 11.56
C GLY A 103 5.55 -1.64 10.58
N ALA A 104 6.74 -1.41 11.14
CA ALA A 104 7.96 -1.24 10.35
C ALA A 104 8.81 -2.52 10.37
N ASP A 105 9.23 -2.96 9.20
CA ASP A 105 10.08 -4.14 9.04
C ASP A 105 11.09 -3.99 7.89
N HIS A 106 12.15 -4.79 7.95
CA HIS A 106 13.14 -4.93 6.90
C HIS A 106 12.91 -6.24 6.15
N VAL A 107 13.08 -6.21 4.83
CA VAL A 107 12.87 -7.36 3.95
C VAL A 107 14.17 -7.63 3.19
N GLU A 108 14.70 -8.84 3.37
CA GLU A 108 15.87 -9.29 2.60
C GLU A 108 15.56 -9.34 1.10
N PRO A 109 16.51 -9.00 0.20
CA PRO A 109 16.29 -9.01 -1.24
C PRO A 109 15.72 -10.34 -1.78
N GLU A 110 16.18 -11.48 -1.27
CA GLU A 110 15.68 -12.80 -1.67
C GLU A 110 14.23 -13.05 -1.21
N ALA A 111 13.86 -12.53 -0.03
CA ALA A 111 12.49 -12.59 0.45
C ALA A 111 11.59 -11.70 -0.40
N PHE A 112 12.06 -10.52 -0.82
CA PHE A 112 11.36 -9.66 -1.76
C PHE A 112 11.15 -10.34 -3.12
N ALA A 113 12.20 -10.94 -3.69
CA ALA A 113 12.16 -11.62 -4.99
C ALA A 113 11.17 -12.80 -5.02
N THR A 114 11.08 -13.55 -3.92
CA THR A 114 10.20 -14.73 -3.83
C THR A 114 8.80 -14.41 -3.31
N ALA A 115 8.53 -13.17 -2.89
CA ALA A 115 7.22 -12.74 -2.44
C ALA A 115 6.20 -12.78 -3.58
N SER A 116 4.97 -13.14 -3.25
CA SER A 116 3.84 -13.08 -4.17
C SER A 116 2.85 -12.03 -3.69
N ALA A 117 2.42 -11.17 -4.61
CA ALA A 117 1.34 -10.21 -4.34
C ALA A 117 0.07 -10.91 -3.86
N ASP A 118 -0.73 -10.21 -3.05
CA ASP A 118 -2.03 -10.74 -2.64
C ASP A 118 -2.95 -10.98 -3.87
N PRO A 119 -3.67 -12.11 -3.95
CA PRO A 119 -4.57 -12.39 -5.07
C PRO A 119 -5.65 -11.32 -5.29
N LEU A 120 -5.99 -10.55 -4.26
CA LEU A 120 -6.99 -9.49 -4.31
C LEU A 120 -6.39 -8.11 -4.62
N ALA A 121 -5.07 -7.97 -4.74
CA ALA A 121 -4.40 -6.67 -4.86
C ALA A 121 -4.91 -5.83 -6.06
N CYS A 122 -5.23 -6.47 -7.18
CA CYS A 122 -5.76 -5.76 -8.36
C CYS A 122 -7.21 -5.25 -8.18
N HIS A 123 -7.95 -5.81 -7.22
CA HIS A 123 -9.35 -5.45 -6.96
C HIS A 123 -9.53 -4.60 -5.70
N GLU A 124 -8.52 -4.55 -4.82
CA GLU A 124 -8.63 -3.90 -3.50
C GLU A 124 -9.17 -2.47 -3.60
N THR A 125 -8.63 -1.66 -4.51
CA THR A 125 -9.02 -0.26 -4.68
C THR A 125 -10.51 -0.12 -4.95
N GLU A 126 -11.03 -0.86 -5.93
CA GLU A 126 -12.44 -0.82 -6.31
C GLU A 126 -13.34 -1.35 -5.18
N LEU A 127 -12.89 -2.40 -4.48
CA LEU A 127 -13.62 -2.99 -3.36
C LEU A 127 -13.73 -2.04 -2.18
N LEU A 128 -12.64 -1.38 -1.78
CA LEU A 128 -12.64 -0.41 -0.69
C LEU A 128 -13.52 0.80 -1.02
N GLN A 129 -13.45 1.30 -2.26
CA GLN A 129 -14.30 2.40 -2.73
C GLN A 129 -15.78 1.99 -2.74
N HIS A 130 -16.09 0.79 -3.23
CA HIS A 130 -17.44 0.26 -3.24
C HIS A 130 -18.00 0.11 -1.82
N LEU A 131 -17.22 -0.43 -0.88
CA LEU A 131 -17.62 -0.55 0.52
C LEU A 131 -17.89 0.82 1.15
N ALA A 132 -17.00 1.79 0.93
CA ALA A 132 -17.15 3.14 1.46
C ALA A 132 -18.37 3.89 0.88
N ALA A 133 -18.71 3.66 -0.39
CA ALA A 133 -19.81 4.36 -1.07
C ALA A 133 -21.17 3.67 -0.89
N GLY A 134 -21.21 2.33 -0.82
CA GLY A 134 -22.45 1.55 -0.88
C GLY A 134 -22.80 0.77 0.39
N HIS A 135 -21.85 0.58 1.31
CA HIS A 135 -22.02 -0.31 2.46
C HIS A 135 -21.66 0.35 3.79
N GLY A 136 -21.78 1.68 3.88
CA GLY A 136 -21.40 2.45 5.07
C GLY A 136 -22.06 1.98 6.36
N ASP A 137 -23.36 1.66 6.32
CA ASP A 137 -24.10 1.18 7.50
C ASP A 137 -23.61 -0.21 7.97
N GLN A 138 -23.33 -1.12 7.03
CA GLN A 138 -22.80 -2.45 7.36
C GLN A 138 -21.37 -2.36 7.90
N VAL A 139 -20.54 -1.50 7.32
CA VAL A 139 -19.17 -1.25 7.80
C VAL A 139 -19.18 -0.60 9.19
N ARG A 140 -20.08 0.36 9.45
CA ARG A 140 -20.30 0.93 10.78
C ARG A 140 -20.73 -0.13 11.79
N GLY A 141 -21.61 -1.04 11.37
CA GLY A 141 -22.08 -2.17 12.17
C GLY A 141 -20.94 -3.05 12.71
N LEU A 142 -19.81 -3.14 12.03
CA LEU A 142 -18.64 -3.90 12.52
C LEU A 142 -18.11 -3.41 13.87
N GLY A 143 -18.44 -2.18 14.29
CA GLY A 143 -18.12 -1.67 15.63
C GLY A 143 -18.68 -2.54 16.77
N THR A 144 -19.79 -3.25 16.56
CA THR A 144 -20.41 -4.13 17.57
C THR A 144 -19.49 -5.28 17.97
N LEU A 145 -18.58 -5.68 17.08
CA LEU A 145 -17.64 -6.78 17.28
C LEU A 145 -16.36 -6.37 18.03
N LEU A 146 -16.10 -5.07 18.23
CA LEU A 146 -14.87 -4.58 18.89
C LEU A 146 -14.86 -4.76 20.42
N GLY A 147 -15.97 -5.25 20.99
CA GLY A 147 -16.18 -5.29 22.43
C GLY A 147 -16.31 -3.90 23.06
N GLY A 148 -16.67 -3.84 24.34
CA GLY A 148 -16.59 -2.59 25.12
C GLY A 148 -17.82 -1.68 25.12
N GLY A 149 -18.99 -2.13 24.62
CA GLY A 149 -20.24 -1.37 24.74
C GLY A 149 -20.23 -0.03 24.00
N HIS A 150 -19.53 0.02 22.86
CA HIS A 150 -19.52 1.20 22.01
C HIS A 150 -20.92 1.39 21.41
N ASP A 151 -21.53 2.55 21.65
CA ASP A 151 -22.82 2.90 21.07
C ASP A 151 -22.61 3.30 19.59
N ASP A 152 -23.64 3.09 18.76
CA ASP A 152 -23.66 3.44 17.32
C ASP A 152 -23.28 4.91 17.03
N GLY A 153 -23.37 5.79 18.05
CA GLY A 153 -23.01 7.20 18.02
C GLY A 153 -21.55 7.56 18.37
N ASP A 154 -20.72 6.60 18.80
CA ASP A 154 -19.36 6.88 19.29
C ASP A 154 -18.39 7.29 18.18
N TYR A 155 -18.66 6.86 16.94
CA TYR A 155 -17.80 7.09 15.79
C TYR A 155 -18.38 8.15 14.84
N GLU A 156 -17.59 9.18 14.56
CA GLU A 156 -17.87 10.17 13.52
C GLU A 156 -17.74 9.53 12.14
N GLN A 157 -16.71 8.71 11.94
CA GLN A 157 -16.42 8.05 10.68
C GLN A 157 -15.94 6.62 10.92
N VAL A 158 -16.42 5.68 10.10
CA VAL A 158 -15.95 4.29 10.06
C VAL A 158 -15.65 3.96 8.61
N THR A 159 -14.38 3.70 8.29
CA THR A 159 -13.90 3.66 6.90
C THR A 159 -13.12 2.37 6.62
N PRO A 160 -13.45 1.61 5.56
CA PRO A 160 -12.64 0.46 5.15
C PRO A 160 -11.27 0.97 4.66
N LEU A 161 -10.18 0.43 5.22
CA LEU A 161 -8.83 0.97 5.03
C LEU A 161 -7.93 0.05 4.19
N ALA A 162 -7.99 -1.26 4.44
CA ALA A 162 -7.22 -2.25 3.70
C ALA A 162 -8.00 -3.56 3.62
N LEU A 163 -7.88 -4.26 2.50
CA LEU A 163 -8.54 -5.53 2.27
C LEU A 163 -7.58 -6.47 1.53
N ASP A 164 -7.37 -7.65 2.10
CA ASP A 164 -6.51 -8.68 1.52
C ASP A 164 -7.16 -10.05 1.75
N ARG A 165 -6.48 -11.12 1.32
CA ARG A 165 -7.02 -12.48 1.42
C ARG A 165 -7.36 -12.93 2.85
N PHE A 166 -6.80 -12.29 3.86
CA PHE A 166 -6.93 -12.67 5.27
C PHE A 166 -7.99 -11.86 6.01
N GLY A 167 -8.55 -10.80 5.45
CA GLY A 167 -9.55 -10.00 6.16
C GLY A 167 -9.65 -8.54 5.72
N LEU A 168 -10.46 -7.80 6.48
CA LEU A 168 -10.75 -6.38 6.29
C LEU A 168 -10.20 -5.58 7.48
N ARG A 169 -9.46 -4.51 7.20
CA ARG A 169 -9.08 -3.51 8.20
C ARG A 169 -9.96 -2.27 8.06
N VAL A 170 -10.44 -1.76 9.17
CA VAL A 170 -11.35 -0.61 9.24
C VAL A 170 -10.78 0.42 10.21
N ARG A 171 -10.80 1.69 9.81
CA ARG A 171 -10.46 2.82 10.65
C ARG A 171 -11.71 3.39 11.30
N PHE A 172 -11.70 3.46 12.63
CA PHE A 172 -12.74 4.05 13.44
C PHE A 172 -12.27 5.40 13.96
N THR A 173 -12.91 6.48 13.54
CA THR A 173 -12.65 7.84 14.02
C THR A 173 -13.70 8.24 15.03
N ARG A 174 -13.31 8.43 16.29
CA ARG A 174 -14.24 8.81 17.36
C ARG A 174 -14.76 10.23 17.17
N ARG A 175 -16.06 10.40 17.43
CA ARG A 175 -16.74 11.70 17.40
C ARG A 175 -16.23 12.64 18.49
N HIS A 176 -15.98 12.08 19.67
CA HIS A 176 -15.53 12.80 20.85
C HIS A 176 -14.11 12.39 21.25
N GLY A 177 -13.38 13.34 21.81
CA GLY A 177 -11.98 13.19 22.22
C GLY A 177 -11.17 14.44 21.90
N GLY A 178 -9.99 14.59 22.50
CA GLY A 178 -9.07 15.67 22.19
C GLY A 178 -8.30 15.41 20.90
N GLY A 179 -7.79 16.47 20.26
CA GLY A 179 -6.91 16.37 19.09
C GLY A 179 -7.64 16.35 17.74
N SER A 180 -6.87 16.17 16.68
CA SER A 180 -7.32 16.05 15.30
C SER A 180 -8.11 14.73 15.08
N PRO A 181 -8.85 14.59 13.97
CA PRO A 181 -9.48 13.32 13.62
C PRO A 181 -8.49 12.15 13.58
N ALA A 182 -7.23 12.38 13.20
CA ALA A 182 -6.18 11.35 13.20
C ALA A 182 -5.86 10.89 14.63
N ASP A 183 -5.72 11.82 15.58
CA ASP A 183 -5.43 11.52 16.99
C ASP A 183 -6.55 10.73 17.68
N ARG A 184 -7.78 10.85 17.17
CA ARG A 184 -8.97 10.13 17.67
C ARG A 184 -9.31 8.87 16.87
N SER A 185 -8.47 8.50 15.91
CA SER A 185 -8.67 7.32 15.08
C SER A 185 -7.89 6.13 15.62
N PHE A 186 -8.47 4.94 15.43
CA PHE A 186 -7.76 3.68 15.60
C PHE A 186 -8.21 2.69 14.53
N ASP A 187 -7.37 1.70 14.25
CA ASP A 187 -7.67 0.65 13.28
C ASP A 187 -8.04 -0.64 14.01
N ALA A 188 -9.04 -1.33 13.48
CA ALA A 188 -9.34 -2.69 13.87
C ALA A 188 -9.29 -3.61 12.65
N ARG A 189 -8.77 -4.82 12.87
CA ARG A 189 -8.66 -5.86 11.84
C ARG A 189 -9.68 -6.96 12.12
N PHE A 190 -10.52 -7.23 11.13
CA PHE A 190 -11.48 -8.32 11.13
C PHE A 190 -10.92 -9.43 10.25
N GLU A 191 -10.47 -10.50 10.88
CA GLU A 191 -9.84 -11.64 10.20
C GLU A 191 -10.88 -12.60 9.64
N PHE A 192 -10.64 -13.08 8.42
CA PHE A 192 -11.41 -14.20 7.87
C PHE A 192 -10.93 -15.51 8.51
N PRO A 193 -11.83 -16.47 8.78
CA PRO A 193 -11.46 -17.75 9.38
C PRO A 193 -10.46 -18.55 8.51
N GLN A 194 -10.52 -18.35 7.20
CA GLN A 194 -9.59 -18.94 6.23
C GLN A 194 -9.23 -17.92 5.14
N PRO A 195 -8.02 -18.01 4.57
CA PRO A 195 -7.62 -17.13 3.47
C PRO A 195 -8.50 -17.35 2.24
N VAL A 196 -9.08 -16.27 1.71
CA VAL A 196 -9.85 -16.32 0.47
C VAL A 196 -8.93 -16.37 -0.75
N ARG A 197 -9.38 -16.96 -1.85
CA ARG A 197 -8.54 -17.14 -3.06
C ARG A 197 -9.02 -16.35 -4.27
N ASP A 198 -10.26 -15.90 -4.24
CA ASP A 198 -10.92 -15.20 -5.33
C ASP A 198 -12.05 -14.30 -4.81
N ILE A 199 -12.69 -13.56 -5.73
CA ILE A 199 -13.79 -12.64 -5.43
C ILE A 199 -15.04 -13.36 -4.89
N ALA A 200 -15.28 -14.61 -5.30
CA ALA A 200 -16.43 -15.37 -4.83
C ALA A 200 -16.26 -15.75 -3.35
N GLY A 201 -15.08 -16.23 -2.97
CA GLY A 201 -14.69 -16.49 -1.59
C GLY A 201 -14.72 -15.22 -0.75
N LEU A 202 -14.15 -14.13 -1.25
CA LEU A 202 -14.22 -12.82 -0.58
C LEU A 202 -15.67 -12.42 -0.29
N ARG A 203 -16.57 -12.49 -1.28
CA ARG A 203 -17.97 -12.12 -1.11
C ARG A 203 -18.65 -12.97 -0.04
N ALA A 204 -18.35 -14.27 0.01
CA ALA A 204 -18.91 -15.16 1.03
C ALA A 204 -18.44 -14.78 2.44
N GLU A 205 -17.13 -14.53 2.64
CA GLU A 205 -16.62 -14.13 3.97
C GLU A 205 -17.10 -12.73 4.38
N MET A 206 -17.19 -11.79 3.44
CA MET A 206 -17.73 -10.46 3.72
C MET A 206 -19.19 -10.50 4.17
N HIS A 207 -20.04 -11.33 3.56
CA HIS A 207 -21.41 -11.52 4.02
C HIS A 207 -21.45 -12.11 5.44
N ARG A 208 -20.66 -13.15 5.73
CA ARG A 208 -20.59 -13.73 7.09
C ARG A 208 -20.12 -12.74 8.13
N LEU A 209 -19.14 -11.91 7.78
CA LEU A 209 -18.63 -10.87 8.67
C LEU A 209 -19.72 -9.86 9.01
N PHE A 210 -20.49 -9.38 8.01
CA PHE A 210 -21.59 -8.45 8.24
C PHE A 210 -22.78 -9.09 8.96
N GLU A 211 -23.12 -10.35 8.68
CA GLU A 211 -24.15 -11.10 9.42
C GLU A 211 -23.78 -11.26 10.90
N SER A 212 -22.50 -11.51 11.19
CA SER A 212 -21.99 -11.62 12.56
C SER A 212 -22.12 -10.31 13.33
N ALA A 213 -21.88 -9.17 12.66
CA ALA A 213 -22.02 -7.86 13.28
C ALA A 213 -23.48 -7.41 13.49
N ALA A 214 -24.42 -8.02 12.76
CA ALA A 214 -25.86 -7.76 12.85
C ALA A 214 -26.59 -8.65 13.88
N SER A 215 -25.90 -9.64 14.46
CA SER A 215 -26.42 -10.60 15.45
C SER A 215 -26.22 -10.10 16.88
#